data_AF-X1C0Z9-F1
#
_entry.id   AF-X1C0Z9-F1
#
_cell.length_a   1.000
_cell.length_b   1.000
_cell.length_c   1.000
_cell.angle_alpha   90.00
_cell.angle_beta   90.00
_cell.angle_gamma   90.00
#
_symmetry.space_group_name_H-M   'P 1'
#
loop_
_entity.id
_entity.type
_entity.pdbx_description
1 polymer ?
#
loop_
_entity_poly.entity_id
_entity_poly.type
_entity_poly.pdbx_seq_one_letter_code
_entity_poly.pdbx_strand_id
1 'polypeptide(L)'
;EIKAVKTKLSSQGIRFPAQDPDLSLLSLSQKLLDKKNNRPIHINMVTDDFKLAKNANLYFRGKINILSLSSFLLKIHRTISSKQLRSYFKNVWKKSLNYTLSYMIERSKIYPAEEKITWLIEKAISVTQDSILTQDAHYIDSQKGPVKFEIGAGKYEQEIAICEKYIENHNLANSEEELIAGILNFLENLKISREYVKQARKAIEKHDSKNAVIYLKKGNGFLISLLQIASGQLTNLKDYDIVEKLICSEISKMEFLRAFILISLGRVNNAL
;
A
#
# COMPACT_ATOMS: atom_id res chain seq x y z
N GLU A 1 17.37 0.61 -30.32
CA GLU A 1 16.83 0.81 -28.95
C GLU A 1 16.11 -0.42 -28.41
N ILE A 2 14.98 -0.86 -28.98
CA ILE A 2 14.24 -2.07 -28.54
C ILE A 2 15.13 -3.33 -28.56
N LYS A 3 16.01 -3.48 -29.56
CA LYS A 3 16.99 -4.58 -29.61
C LYS A 3 17.89 -4.61 -28.38
N ALA A 4 18.34 -3.46 -27.87
CA ALA A 4 19.19 -3.39 -26.68
C ALA A 4 18.42 -3.81 -25.40
N VAL A 5 17.14 -3.41 -25.30
CA VAL A 5 16.25 -3.88 -24.22
C VAL A 5 16.09 -5.39 -24.30
N LYS A 6 15.83 -5.95 -25.48
CA LYS A 6 15.72 -7.41 -25.70
C LYS A 6 17.00 -8.15 -25.31
N THR A 7 18.17 -7.70 -25.77
CA THR A 7 19.46 -8.31 -25.42
C THR A 7 19.69 -8.34 -23.92
N LYS A 8 19.36 -7.25 -23.20
CA LYS A 8 19.51 -7.17 -21.75
C LYS A 8 18.50 -8.06 -21.00
N LEU A 9 17.25 -8.14 -21.45
CA LEU A 9 16.26 -9.09 -20.90
C LEU A 9 16.68 -10.55 -21.14
N SER A 10 17.22 -10.87 -22.32
CA SER A 10 17.75 -12.20 -22.63
C SER A 10 18.95 -12.56 -21.76
N SER A 11 19.84 -11.62 -21.47
CA SER A 11 20.95 -11.82 -20.52
C SER A 11 20.50 -12.08 -19.08
N GLN A 12 19.25 -11.72 -18.75
CA GLN A 12 18.61 -11.97 -17.45
C GLN A 12 17.71 -13.21 -17.46
N GLY A 13 17.80 -14.07 -18.49
CA GLY A 13 17.09 -15.35 -18.56
C GLY A 13 15.68 -15.29 -19.15
N ILE A 14 15.23 -14.16 -19.70
CA ILE A 14 13.90 -14.06 -20.33
C ILE A 14 13.97 -14.53 -21.79
N ARG A 15 13.38 -15.70 -22.06
CA ARG A 15 13.27 -16.27 -23.43
C ARG A 15 12.17 -15.63 -24.28
N PHE A 16 11.11 -15.11 -23.66
CA PHE A 16 9.96 -14.51 -24.35
C PHE A 16 9.64 -13.12 -23.77
N PRO A 17 10.28 -12.06 -24.25
CA PRO A 17 9.98 -10.70 -23.83
C PRO A 17 8.58 -10.25 -24.31
N ALA A 18 8.09 -9.15 -23.73
CA ALA A 18 6.83 -8.49 -24.14
C ALA A 18 6.92 -7.97 -25.58
N GLN A 19 5.79 -7.58 -26.17
CA GLN A 19 5.75 -7.15 -27.57
C GLN A 19 6.57 -5.86 -27.77
N ASP A 20 7.04 -5.63 -29.00
CA ASP A 20 7.93 -4.52 -29.34
C ASP A 20 7.37 -3.13 -28.94
N PRO A 21 6.06 -2.85 -29.06
CA PRO A 21 5.46 -1.62 -28.53
C PRO A 21 5.61 -1.49 -27.01
N ASP A 22 5.43 -2.57 -26.25
CA ASP A 22 5.57 -2.58 -24.79
C ASP A 22 7.02 -2.32 -24.36
N LEU A 23 7.98 -2.86 -25.12
CA LEU A 23 9.41 -2.64 -24.89
C LEU A 23 9.84 -1.21 -25.18
N SER A 24 9.06 -0.46 -25.98
CA SER A 24 9.31 0.97 -26.20
C SER A 24 9.11 1.79 -24.91
N LEU A 25 8.16 1.40 -24.03
CA LEU A 25 7.96 2.02 -22.72
C LEU A 25 9.16 1.80 -21.79
N LEU A 26 9.80 0.63 -21.87
CA LEU A 26 11.05 0.36 -21.14
C LEU A 26 12.19 1.22 -21.69
N SER A 27 12.31 1.35 -23.01
CA SER A 27 13.31 2.23 -23.62
C SER A 27 13.15 3.68 -23.18
N LEU A 28 11.91 4.19 -23.18
CA LEU A 28 11.60 5.54 -22.72
C LEU A 28 11.91 5.74 -21.23
N SER A 29 11.52 4.78 -20.38
CA SER A 29 11.79 4.82 -18.94
C SER A 29 13.30 4.84 -18.66
N GLN A 30 14.08 4.06 -19.40
CA GLN A 30 15.55 4.07 -19.30
C GLN A 30 16.13 5.42 -19.69
N LYS A 31 15.67 6.03 -20.80
CA LYS A 31 16.10 7.38 -21.21
C LYS A 31 15.78 8.45 -20.17
N LEU A 32 14.64 8.34 -19.50
CA LEU A 32 14.24 9.27 -18.44
C LEU A 32 15.12 9.11 -17.19
N LEU A 33 15.52 7.89 -16.84
CA LEU A 33 16.47 7.63 -15.76
C LEU A 33 17.90 8.09 -16.09
N ASP A 34 18.31 7.92 -17.35
CA ASP A 34 19.66 8.29 -17.81
C ASP A 34 19.84 9.81 -18.00
N LYS A 35 18.73 10.57 -18.07
CA LYS A 35 18.79 12.03 -18.01
C LYS A 35 19.23 12.46 -16.61
N LYS A 36 20.54 12.73 -16.48
CA LYS A 36 21.17 13.43 -15.34
C LYS A 36 20.64 14.86 -15.23
N ASN A 37 19.39 15.03 -14.83
CA ASN A 37 18.92 16.27 -14.24
C ASN A 37 19.09 16.14 -12.73
N ASN A 38 19.58 17.19 -12.05
CA ASN A 38 19.87 17.24 -10.61
C ASN A 38 18.65 17.05 -9.68
N ARG A 39 17.56 16.43 -10.16
CA ARG A 39 16.38 16.10 -9.38
C ARG A 39 16.05 14.63 -9.56
N PRO A 40 15.83 13.86 -8.47
CA PRO A 40 15.36 12.50 -8.58
C PRO A 40 13.99 12.48 -9.27
N ILE A 41 13.91 11.86 -10.45
CA ILE A 41 12.65 11.70 -11.18
C ILE A 41 12.02 10.39 -10.73
N HIS A 42 10.86 10.47 -10.06
CA HIS A 42 10.06 9.30 -9.74
C HIS A 42 9.20 8.89 -10.94
N ILE A 43 9.52 7.75 -11.55
CA ILE A 43 8.79 7.24 -12.71
C ILE A 43 7.77 6.20 -12.24
N ASN A 44 6.49 6.43 -12.57
CA ASN A 44 5.44 5.43 -12.40
C ASN A 44 5.04 4.92 -13.79
N MET A 45 5.27 3.62 -14.06
CA MET A 45 4.81 2.95 -15.26
C MET A 45 3.44 2.31 -14.96
N VAL A 46 2.43 2.69 -15.72
CA VAL A 46 1.07 2.16 -15.58
C VAL A 46 0.83 1.13 -16.67
N THR A 47 0.57 -0.12 -16.27
CA THR A 47 0.26 -1.20 -17.23
C THR A 47 -0.60 -2.28 -16.58
N ASP A 48 -1.50 -2.87 -17.36
CA ASP A 48 -2.28 -4.05 -16.97
C ASP A 48 -1.70 -5.35 -17.57
N ASP A 49 -0.61 -5.25 -18.35
CA ASP A 49 0.13 -6.38 -18.90
C ASP A 49 1.13 -6.93 -17.87
N PHE A 50 0.86 -8.16 -17.44
CA PHE A 50 1.66 -8.86 -16.44
C PHE A 50 3.07 -9.24 -16.95
N LYS A 51 3.21 -9.56 -18.24
CA LYS A 51 4.52 -9.85 -18.85
C LYS A 51 5.36 -8.58 -18.90
N LEU A 52 4.76 -7.44 -19.26
CA LEU A 52 5.46 -6.16 -19.24
C LEU A 52 5.88 -5.77 -17.81
N ALA A 53 4.98 -5.91 -16.82
CA ALA A 53 5.28 -5.63 -15.42
C ALA A 53 6.46 -6.49 -14.90
N LYS A 54 6.46 -7.79 -15.21
CA LYS A 54 7.55 -8.71 -14.84
C LYS A 54 8.88 -8.33 -15.52
N ASN A 55 8.85 -8.06 -16.82
CA ASN A 55 10.03 -7.65 -17.58
C ASN A 55 10.61 -6.34 -17.04
N ALA A 56 9.77 -5.36 -16.73
CA ALA A 56 10.17 -4.09 -16.17
C ALA A 56 10.79 -4.22 -14.77
N ASN A 57 10.20 -5.03 -13.90
CA ASN A 57 10.76 -5.30 -12.56
C ASN A 57 12.18 -5.88 -12.66
N LEU A 58 12.39 -6.85 -13.55
CA LEU A 58 13.70 -7.47 -13.78
C LEU A 58 14.70 -6.47 -14.41
N TYR A 59 14.25 -5.71 -15.40
CA TYR A 59 15.08 -4.77 -16.15
C TYR A 59 15.56 -3.60 -15.28
N PHE A 60 14.66 -3.02 -14.48
CA PHE A 60 14.94 -1.81 -13.68
C PHE A 60 15.29 -2.09 -12.23
N ARG A 61 15.09 -3.32 -11.73
CA ARG A 61 15.38 -3.73 -10.34
C ARG A 61 14.84 -2.75 -9.30
N GLY A 62 13.58 -2.33 -9.46
CA GLY A 62 12.90 -1.42 -8.53
C GLY A 62 13.20 0.07 -8.73
N LYS A 63 13.99 0.48 -9.74
CA LYS A 63 14.24 1.91 -10.05
C LYS A 63 13.01 2.66 -10.56
N ILE A 64 11.99 1.95 -11.03
CA ILE A 64 10.71 2.53 -11.44
C ILE A 64 9.59 1.86 -10.67
N ASN A 65 8.56 2.63 -10.34
CA ASN A 65 7.36 2.08 -9.74
C ASN A 65 6.44 1.56 -10.85
N ILE A 66 5.88 0.38 -10.66
CA ILE A 66 4.94 -0.23 -11.61
C ILE A 66 3.58 -0.29 -10.92
N LEU A 67 2.59 0.34 -11.53
CA LEU A 67 1.22 0.40 -11.05
C LEU A 67 0.28 -0.23 -12.08
N SER A 68 -0.79 -0.85 -11.61
CA SER A 68 -1.95 -1.12 -12.46
C SER A 68 -2.75 0.16 -12.70
N LEU A 69 -3.65 0.14 -13.68
CA LEU A 69 -4.56 1.27 -13.91
C LEU A 69 -5.38 1.60 -12.66
N SER A 70 -5.90 0.59 -11.97
CA SER A 70 -6.69 0.78 -10.75
C SER A 70 -5.85 1.36 -9.62
N SER A 71 -4.61 0.92 -9.40
CA SER A 71 -3.72 1.50 -8.38
C SER A 71 -3.28 2.92 -8.74
N PHE A 72 -3.11 3.23 -10.02
CA PHE A 72 -2.80 4.59 -10.47
C PHE A 72 -3.99 5.54 -10.23
N LEU A 73 -5.20 5.13 -10.57
CA LEU A 73 -6.42 5.89 -10.27
C LEU A 73 -6.64 6.03 -8.76
N LEU A 74 -6.27 5.01 -7.98
CA LEU A 74 -6.23 5.07 -6.52
C LEU A 74 -5.33 6.22 -6.03
N LYS A 75 -4.11 6.28 -6.58
CA LYS A 75 -3.13 7.32 -6.27
C LYS A 75 -3.64 8.71 -6.62
N ILE A 76 -4.26 8.86 -7.79
CA ILE A 76 -4.85 10.13 -8.23
C ILE A 76 -5.96 10.58 -7.27
N HIS A 77 -6.95 9.73 -7.00
CA HIS A 77 -8.07 10.18 -6.16
C HIS A 77 -7.62 10.52 -4.73
N ARG A 78 -6.56 9.88 -4.22
CA ARG A 78 -6.01 10.16 -2.90
C ARG A 78 -5.11 11.39 -2.86
N THR A 79 -4.60 11.87 -3.98
CA THR A 79 -3.77 13.07 -4.03
C THR A 79 -4.55 14.34 -4.38
N ILE A 80 -5.77 14.20 -4.90
CA ILE A 80 -6.63 15.32 -5.28
C ILE A 80 -7.29 15.97 -4.04
N SER A 81 -7.07 17.28 -3.90
CA SER A 81 -7.72 18.11 -2.88
C SER A 81 -9.20 18.42 -3.20
N SER A 82 -9.53 18.63 -4.48
CA SER A 82 -10.90 18.96 -4.90
C SER A 82 -11.88 17.81 -4.66
N LYS A 83 -12.96 18.08 -3.90
CA LYS A 83 -14.02 17.11 -3.58
C LYS A 83 -14.72 16.56 -4.83
N GLN A 84 -15.00 17.41 -5.82
CA GLN A 84 -15.67 17.01 -7.05
C GLN A 84 -14.81 16.05 -7.87
N LEU A 85 -13.53 16.39 -8.06
CA LEU A 85 -12.58 15.54 -8.77
C LEU A 85 -12.27 14.26 -7.99
N ARG A 86 -12.17 14.32 -6.67
CA ARG A 86 -12.01 13.14 -5.80
C ARG A 86 -13.16 12.16 -5.96
N SER A 87 -14.40 12.66 -6.01
CA SER A 87 -15.59 11.84 -6.25
C SER A 87 -15.57 11.20 -7.64
N TYR A 88 -15.22 11.98 -8.67
CA TYR A 88 -15.07 11.49 -10.04
C TYR A 88 -14.04 10.35 -10.11
N PHE A 89 -12.81 10.57 -9.64
CA PHE A 89 -11.76 9.56 -9.69
C PHE A 89 -12.02 8.37 -8.78
N LYS A 90 -12.75 8.54 -7.66
CA LYS A 90 -13.25 7.41 -6.85
C LYS A 90 -14.19 6.52 -7.65
N ASN A 91 -15.11 7.11 -8.43
CA ASN A 91 -16.05 6.36 -9.25
C ASN A 91 -15.34 5.66 -10.43
N VAL A 92 -14.41 6.36 -11.10
CA VAL A 92 -13.62 5.79 -12.20
C VAL A 92 -12.73 4.66 -11.68
N TRP A 93 -12.07 4.85 -10.53
CA TRP A 93 -11.29 3.81 -9.86
C TRP A 93 -12.12 2.56 -9.58
N LYS A 94 -13.29 2.71 -8.95
CA LYS A 94 -14.20 1.58 -8.67
C LYS A 94 -14.60 0.83 -9.94
N LYS A 95 -14.97 1.57 -11.00
CA LYS A 95 -15.35 0.97 -12.28
C LYS A 95 -14.18 0.22 -12.92
N SER A 96 -12.99 0.81 -12.93
CA SER A 96 -11.77 0.20 -13.47
C SER A 96 -11.38 -1.06 -12.70
N LEU A 97 -11.42 -1.03 -11.36
CA LEU A 97 -11.15 -2.19 -10.53
C LEU A 97 -12.15 -3.31 -10.77
N ASN A 98 -13.45 -3.01 -10.76
CA ASN A 98 -14.50 -4.01 -10.98
C ASN A 98 -14.37 -4.64 -12.36
N TYR A 99 -14.18 -3.83 -13.41
CA TYR A 99 -13.97 -4.35 -14.77
C TYR A 99 -12.77 -5.30 -14.83
N THR A 100 -11.66 -4.90 -14.21
CA THR A 100 -10.43 -5.69 -14.18
C THR A 100 -10.63 -7.02 -13.44
N LEU A 101 -11.33 -7.02 -12.31
CA LEU A 101 -11.65 -8.22 -11.54
C LEU A 101 -12.63 -9.14 -12.29
N SER A 102 -13.71 -8.59 -12.85
CA SER A 102 -14.69 -9.34 -13.65
C SER A 102 -14.01 -10.03 -14.84
N TYR A 103 -13.18 -9.30 -15.58
CA TYR A 103 -12.42 -9.85 -16.71
C TYR A 103 -11.47 -10.99 -16.29
N MET A 104 -10.83 -10.87 -15.11
CA MET A 104 -9.96 -11.93 -14.58
C MET A 104 -10.72 -13.17 -14.14
N ILE A 105 -11.87 -12.99 -13.50
CA ILE A 105 -12.74 -14.09 -13.08
C ILE A 105 -13.27 -14.85 -14.30
N GLU A 106 -13.74 -14.14 -15.33
CA GLU A 106 -14.21 -14.73 -16.58
C GLU A 106 -13.12 -15.53 -17.31
N ARG A 107 -11.85 -15.11 -17.19
CA ARG A 107 -10.69 -15.77 -17.83
C ARG A 107 -9.86 -16.62 -16.86
N SER A 108 -10.41 -16.95 -15.70
CA SER A 108 -9.74 -17.74 -14.64
C SER A 108 -9.27 -19.13 -15.09
N LYS A 109 -9.89 -19.69 -16.13
CA LYS A 109 -9.45 -20.97 -16.74
C LYS A 109 -8.22 -20.85 -17.65
N ILE A 110 -7.83 -19.64 -18.02
CA ILE A 110 -6.78 -19.37 -19.04
C ILE A 110 -5.53 -18.72 -18.41
N TYR A 111 -5.69 -17.99 -17.30
CA TYR A 111 -4.60 -17.29 -16.61
C TYR A 111 -4.66 -17.54 -15.09
N PRO A 112 -3.53 -17.48 -14.37
CA PRO A 112 -3.51 -17.54 -12.90
C PRO A 112 -4.14 -16.25 -12.34
N ALA A 113 -5.47 -16.24 -12.23
CA ALA A 113 -6.23 -15.08 -11.77
C ALA A 113 -5.83 -14.66 -10.35
N GLU A 114 -5.50 -15.64 -9.49
CA GLU A 114 -5.07 -15.43 -8.11
C GLU A 114 -3.79 -14.59 -7.99
N GLU A 115 -2.76 -14.90 -8.80
CA GLU A 115 -1.50 -14.14 -8.80
C GLU A 115 -1.72 -12.69 -9.23
N LYS A 116 -2.57 -12.48 -10.25
CA LYS A 116 -2.83 -11.14 -10.79
C LYS A 116 -3.72 -10.31 -9.86
N ILE A 117 -4.69 -10.94 -9.20
CA ILE A 117 -5.50 -10.31 -8.15
C ILE A 117 -4.61 -9.91 -6.97
N THR A 118 -3.74 -10.81 -6.50
CA THR A 118 -2.75 -10.52 -5.45
C THR A 118 -1.87 -9.33 -5.83
N TRP A 119 -1.37 -9.30 -7.06
CA TRP A 119 -0.56 -8.17 -7.54
C TRP A 119 -1.32 -6.83 -7.57
N LEU A 120 -2.57 -6.81 -8.06
CA LEU A 120 -3.39 -5.58 -8.07
C LEU A 120 -3.60 -5.03 -6.66
N ILE A 121 -3.80 -5.96 -5.72
CA ILE A 121 -3.99 -5.68 -4.31
C ILE A 121 -2.72 -5.13 -3.68
N GLU A 122 -1.57 -5.77 -3.86
CA GLU A 122 -0.28 -5.30 -3.36
C GLU A 122 0.02 -3.87 -3.82
N LYS A 123 -0.29 -3.58 -5.09
CA LYS A 123 -0.12 -2.23 -5.65
C LYS A 123 -1.12 -1.22 -5.09
N ALA A 124 -2.36 -1.63 -4.79
CA ALA A 124 -3.30 -0.78 -4.07
C ALA A 124 -2.80 -0.48 -2.64
N ILE A 125 -2.30 -1.48 -1.92
CA ILE A 125 -1.76 -1.33 -0.56
C ILE A 125 -0.58 -0.35 -0.55
N SER A 126 0.40 -0.56 -1.42
CA SER A 126 1.55 0.34 -1.56
C SER A 126 1.11 1.78 -1.80
N VAL A 127 0.14 2.00 -2.68
CA VAL A 127 -0.41 3.35 -2.91
C VAL A 127 -1.15 3.90 -1.69
N THR A 128 -1.84 3.07 -0.91
CA THR A 128 -2.55 3.52 0.31
C THR A 128 -1.62 3.83 1.48
N GLN A 129 -0.50 3.11 1.61
CA GLN A 129 0.53 3.38 2.61
C GLN A 129 1.13 4.78 2.40
N ASP A 130 1.35 5.16 1.15
CA ASP A 130 1.88 6.48 0.78
C ASP A 130 0.86 7.63 0.91
N SER A 131 -0.42 7.37 1.22
CA SER A 131 -1.51 8.34 0.99
C SER A 131 -2.56 8.41 2.10
N ILE A 132 -2.16 8.22 3.36
CA ILE A 132 -3.01 8.53 4.52
C ILE A 132 -3.12 10.05 4.64
N LEU A 133 -4.05 10.65 3.90
CA LEU A 133 -4.53 12.01 4.17
C LEU A 133 -5.43 11.95 5.41
N THR A 134 -4.93 12.49 6.53
CA THR A 134 -5.74 12.81 7.72
C THR A 134 -6.75 13.92 7.40
N GLN A 135 -7.83 13.99 8.18
CA GLN A 135 -8.95 14.92 7.96
C GLN A 135 -8.57 16.43 8.04
N ASP A 136 -7.35 16.75 8.45
CA ASP A 136 -6.79 18.11 8.53
C ASP A 136 -6.68 18.85 7.20
N ALA A 137 -6.78 18.14 6.06
CA ALA A 137 -6.73 18.79 4.74
C ALA A 137 -7.88 19.80 4.49
N HIS A 138 -8.94 19.78 5.31
CA HIS A 138 -10.02 20.77 5.26
C HIS A 138 -9.76 22.04 6.09
N TYR A 139 -8.78 22.06 6.99
CA TYR A 139 -8.49 23.25 7.82
C TYR A 139 -7.55 24.25 7.11
N ILE A 140 -6.77 23.77 6.15
CA ILE A 140 -5.71 24.54 5.45
C ILE A 140 -6.28 25.54 4.42
N ASP A 141 -7.52 25.36 3.96
CA ASP A 141 -8.17 26.28 3.00
C ASP A 141 -8.53 27.66 3.60
N SER A 142 -8.37 27.85 4.92
CA SER A 142 -8.76 29.08 5.63
C SER A 142 -7.65 30.13 5.80
N GLN A 143 -6.38 29.82 5.50
CA GLN A 143 -5.28 30.76 5.68
C GLN A 143 -4.71 31.25 4.34
N LYS A 144 -4.95 32.54 4.05
CA LYS A 144 -4.36 33.30 2.94
C LYS A 144 -2.85 33.49 3.17
N GLY A 145 -2.05 32.53 2.77
CA GLY A 145 -0.60 32.65 2.62
C GLY A 145 -0.11 31.71 1.52
N PRO A 146 0.98 32.02 0.80
CA PRO A 146 1.52 31.13 -0.21
C PRO A 146 2.19 29.94 0.50
N VAL A 147 1.41 28.89 0.74
CA VAL A 147 1.93 27.63 1.27
C VAL A 147 2.81 27.01 0.18
N LYS A 148 4.11 26.96 0.42
CA LYS A 148 5.03 26.15 -0.39
C LYS A 148 4.69 24.70 -0.12
N PHE A 149 4.10 24.04 -1.12
CA PHE A 149 3.88 22.61 -1.11
C PHE A 149 5.22 21.88 -1.22
N GLU A 150 5.75 21.43 -0.08
CA GLU A 150 6.79 20.42 -0.06
C GLU A 150 6.15 19.02 -0.16
N ILE A 151 6.75 18.19 -1.01
CA ILE A 151 6.31 16.83 -1.30
C ILE A 151 6.51 15.98 -0.05
N GLY A 152 5.42 15.48 0.54
CA GLY A 152 5.42 14.24 1.33
C GLY A 152 6.33 14.19 2.55
N ALA A 153 6.39 15.23 3.38
CA ALA A 153 6.80 15.04 4.77
C ALA A 153 5.58 14.55 5.56
N GLY A 154 5.47 13.24 5.79
CA GLY A 154 4.50 12.71 6.74
C GLY A 154 4.73 13.40 8.09
N LYS A 155 3.72 14.14 8.57
CA LYS A 155 3.72 14.72 9.92
C LYS A 155 4.08 13.60 10.92
N TYR A 156 5.20 13.78 11.63
CA TYR A 156 5.78 12.85 12.62
C TYR A 156 6.43 11.54 12.09
N GLU A 157 7.00 11.54 10.88
CA GLU A 157 7.70 10.36 10.31
C GLU A 157 8.80 9.79 11.19
N GLN A 158 9.57 10.65 11.86
CA GLN A 158 10.65 10.21 12.75
C GLN A 158 10.09 9.47 13.96
N GLU A 159 9.06 10.01 14.59
CA GLU A 159 8.38 9.40 15.73
C GLU A 159 7.68 8.10 15.34
N ILE A 160 7.06 8.03 14.16
CA ILE A 160 6.47 6.79 13.63
C ILE A 160 7.55 5.72 13.41
N ALA A 161 8.71 6.08 12.87
CA ALA A 161 9.81 5.13 12.70
C ALA A 161 10.36 4.62 14.04
N ILE A 162 10.43 5.48 15.06
CA ILE A 162 10.81 5.11 16.43
C ILE A 162 9.76 4.17 17.04
N CYS A 163 8.47 4.46 16.87
CA CYS A 163 7.38 3.58 17.30
C CYS A 163 7.47 2.19 16.67
N GLU A 164 7.77 2.12 15.37
CA GLU A 164 7.95 0.84 14.67
C GLU A 164 9.15 0.04 15.21
N LYS A 165 10.29 0.70 15.45
CA LYS A 165 11.45 0.07 16.12
C LYS A 165 11.05 -0.51 17.48
N TYR A 166 10.30 0.26 18.28
CA TYR A 166 9.83 -0.16 19.60
C TYR A 166 8.91 -1.39 19.52
N ILE A 167 7.94 -1.38 18.62
CA ILE A 167 6.97 -2.48 18.43
C ILE A 167 7.70 -3.75 17.97
N GLU A 168 8.78 -3.62 17.21
CA GLU A 168 9.62 -4.74 16.77
C GLU A 168 10.63 -5.24 17.84
N ASN A 169 10.63 -4.63 19.04
CA ASN A 169 11.56 -4.91 20.14
C ASN A 169 13.03 -4.62 19.79
N HIS A 170 13.29 -3.62 18.96
CA HIS A 170 14.65 -3.08 18.79
C HIS A 170 15.01 -2.16 19.96
N ASN A 171 16.29 -2.11 20.32
CA ASN A 171 16.78 -1.19 21.35
C ASN A 171 16.64 0.26 20.87
N LEU A 172 16.08 1.12 21.71
CA LEU A 172 15.98 2.56 21.48
C LEU A 172 17.04 3.31 22.28
N ALA A 173 17.45 4.48 21.79
CA ALA A 173 18.22 5.42 22.59
C ALA A 173 17.31 6.14 23.61
N ASN A 174 17.86 6.56 24.76
CA ASN A 174 17.07 7.28 25.80
C ASN A 174 16.34 8.52 25.24
N SER A 175 16.95 9.23 24.28
CA SER A 175 16.32 10.37 23.59
C SER A 175 15.18 9.98 22.65
N GLU A 176 15.17 8.74 22.13
CA GLU A 176 14.08 8.20 21.31
C GLU A 176 12.92 7.72 22.22
N GLU A 177 13.21 7.16 23.40
CA GLU A 177 12.19 6.73 24.37
C GLU A 177 11.38 7.91 24.93
N GLU A 178 12.03 9.04 25.22
CA GLU A 178 11.35 10.26 25.67
C GLU A 178 10.32 10.77 24.65
N LEU A 179 10.57 10.60 23.35
CA LEU A 179 9.68 11.05 22.28
C LEU A 179 8.39 10.21 22.17
N ILE A 180 8.40 8.96 22.64
CA ILE A 180 7.26 8.04 22.57
C ILE A 180 6.65 7.73 23.94
N ALA A 181 7.20 8.29 25.01
CA ALA A 181 6.80 8.01 26.39
C ALA A 181 5.29 8.18 26.62
N GLY A 182 4.68 9.20 26.03
CA GLY A 182 3.25 9.50 26.13
C GLY A 182 2.32 8.45 25.50
N ILE A 183 2.86 7.58 24.63
CA ILE A 183 2.09 6.58 23.87
C ILE A 183 2.56 5.15 24.09
N LEU A 184 3.51 4.90 25.00
CA LEU A 184 4.06 3.56 25.28
C LEU A 184 2.98 2.51 25.55
N ASN A 185 1.94 2.85 26.32
CA ASN A 185 0.81 1.95 26.60
C ASN A 185 0.09 1.52 25.32
N PHE A 186 -0.05 2.42 24.34
CA PHE A 186 -0.65 2.09 23.04
C PHE A 186 0.30 1.25 22.18
N LEU A 187 1.60 1.51 22.24
CA LEU A 187 2.62 0.72 21.52
C LEU A 187 2.71 -0.72 22.04
N GLU A 188 2.62 -0.94 23.36
CA GLU A 188 2.54 -2.28 23.94
C GLU A 188 1.27 -3.03 23.48
N ASN A 189 0.13 -2.34 23.46
CA ASN A 189 -1.09 -2.93 22.91
C ASN A 189 -0.95 -3.25 21.41
N LEU A 190 -0.23 -2.43 20.63
CA LEU A 190 0.08 -2.75 19.24
C LEU A 190 0.98 -3.98 19.08
N LYS A 191 1.91 -4.26 20.01
CA LYS A 191 2.67 -5.52 20.04
C LYS A 191 1.74 -6.73 20.19
N ILE A 192 0.76 -6.65 21.10
CA ILE A 192 -0.26 -7.69 21.27
C ILE A 192 -1.06 -7.89 19.98
N SER A 193 -1.43 -6.80 19.31
CA SER A 193 -2.11 -6.85 18.02
C SER A 193 -1.29 -7.61 16.96
N ARG A 194 0.02 -7.35 16.87
CA ARG A 194 0.92 -8.08 15.95
C ARG A 194 1.02 -9.56 16.25
N GLU A 195 0.84 -9.98 17.51
CA GLU A 195 0.79 -11.40 17.84
C GLU A 195 -0.41 -12.09 17.18
N TYR A 196 -1.58 -11.44 17.09
CA TYR A 196 -2.71 -11.99 16.34
C TYR A 196 -2.39 -12.21 14.85
N VAL A 197 -1.60 -11.32 14.24
CA VAL A 197 -1.12 -11.49 12.85
C VAL A 197 -0.17 -12.69 12.75
N LYS A 198 0.76 -12.85 13.69
CA LYS A 198 1.69 -13.99 13.73
C LYS A 198 0.93 -15.32 13.90
N GLN A 199 -0.07 -15.35 14.78
CA GLN A 199 -0.92 -16.55 14.99
C GLN A 199 -1.76 -16.85 13.75
N ALA A 200 -2.31 -15.82 13.09
CA ALA A 200 -3.01 -15.97 11.82
C ALA A 200 -2.09 -16.54 10.74
N ARG A 201 -0.84 -16.06 10.62
CA ARG A 201 0.15 -16.60 9.68
C ARG A 201 0.48 -18.07 9.95
N LYS A 202 0.72 -18.44 11.21
CA LYS A 202 0.93 -19.84 11.60
C LYS A 202 -0.26 -20.73 11.26
N ALA A 203 -1.48 -20.22 11.39
CA ALA A 203 -2.69 -20.95 11.00
C ALA A 203 -2.80 -21.11 9.48
N ILE A 204 -2.44 -20.08 8.70
CA ILE A 204 -2.37 -20.16 7.22
C ILE A 204 -1.34 -21.21 6.77
N GLU A 205 -0.14 -21.21 7.35
CA GLU A 205 0.92 -22.19 7.05
C GLU A 205 0.47 -23.64 7.35
N LYS A 206 -0.38 -23.82 8.36
CA LYS A 206 -0.98 -25.13 8.71
C LYS A 206 -2.26 -25.45 7.93
N HIS A 207 -2.59 -24.68 6.88
CA HIS A 207 -3.82 -24.80 6.11
C HIS A 207 -5.12 -24.66 6.93
N ASP A 208 -5.06 -24.01 8.09
CA ASP A 208 -6.19 -23.76 8.98
C ASP A 208 -6.74 -22.34 8.78
N SER A 209 -7.39 -22.16 7.63
CA SER A 209 -7.95 -20.87 7.23
C SER A 209 -9.10 -20.40 8.15
N LYS A 210 -9.77 -21.31 8.86
CA LYS A 210 -10.86 -20.96 9.80
C LYS A 210 -10.29 -20.25 11.03
N ASN A 211 -9.24 -20.82 11.64
CA ASN A 211 -8.61 -20.18 12.79
C ASN A 211 -7.84 -18.91 12.38
N ALA A 212 -7.24 -18.87 11.18
CA ALA A 212 -6.63 -17.65 10.65
C ALA A 212 -7.63 -16.46 10.60
N VAL A 213 -8.85 -16.69 10.08
CA VAL A 213 -9.91 -15.67 10.07
C VAL A 213 -10.35 -15.26 11.47
N ILE A 214 -10.41 -16.20 12.41
CA ILE A 214 -10.78 -15.92 13.82
C ILE A 214 -9.73 -15.02 14.48
N TYR A 215 -8.44 -15.33 14.31
CA TYR A 215 -7.36 -14.50 14.87
C TYR A 215 -7.37 -13.10 14.29
N LEU A 216 -7.57 -12.94 12.98
CA LEU A 216 -7.65 -11.62 12.33
C LEU A 216 -8.88 -10.84 12.79
N LYS A 217 -10.04 -11.50 12.93
CA LYS A 217 -11.26 -10.85 13.45
C LYS A 217 -11.07 -10.37 14.89
N LYS A 218 -10.42 -11.17 15.75
CA LYS A 218 -10.10 -10.78 17.13
C LYS A 218 -9.11 -9.62 17.18
N GLY A 219 -8.05 -9.67 16.38
CA GLY A 219 -7.07 -8.58 16.26
C GLY A 219 -7.70 -7.26 15.81
N ASN A 220 -8.58 -7.29 14.80
CA ASN A 220 -9.30 -6.09 14.37
C ASN A 220 -10.25 -5.55 15.43
N GLY A 221 -11.01 -6.42 16.11
CA GLY A 221 -11.86 -5.99 17.23
C GLY A 221 -11.05 -5.30 18.33
N PHE A 222 -9.89 -5.85 18.67
CA PHE A 222 -8.98 -5.26 19.64
C PHE A 222 -8.44 -3.90 19.18
N LEU A 223 -7.99 -3.77 17.93
CA LEU A 223 -7.49 -2.51 17.38
C LEU A 223 -8.56 -1.41 17.32
N ILE A 224 -9.81 -1.76 16.99
CA ILE A 224 -10.93 -0.81 16.98
C ILE A 224 -11.19 -0.30 18.40
N SER A 225 -11.22 -1.19 19.40
CA SER A 225 -11.36 -0.78 20.80
C SER A 225 -10.19 0.10 21.24
N LEU A 226 -8.96 -0.23 20.83
CA LEU A 226 -7.78 0.56 21.14
C LEU A 226 -7.85 1.97 20.53
N LEU A 227 -8.38 2.09 19.31
CA LEU A 227 -8.59 3.39 18.65
C LEU A 227 -9.62 4.24 19.40
N GLN A 228 -10.72 3.63 19.88
CA GLN A 228 -11.72 4.32 20.69
C GLN A 228 -11.14 4.82 22.02
N ILE A 229 -10.31 3.99 22.67
CA ILE A 229 -9.59 4.37 23.89
C ILE A 229 -8.61 5.51 23.60
N ALA A 230 -7.86 5.45 22.50
CA ALA A 230 -6.94 6.51 22.08
C ALA A 230 -7.69 7.85 21.90
N SER A 231 -8.84 7.84 21.23
CA SER A 231 -9.68 9.03 21.05
C SER A 231 -10.22 9.60 22.38
N GLY A 232 -10.38 8.78 23.41
CA GLY A 232 -10.88 9.22 24.72
C GLY A 232 -9.78 9.62 25.72
N GLN A 233 -8.57 9.06 25.60
CA GLN A 233 -7.48 9.24 26.56
C GLN A 233 -6.39 10.19 26.08
N LEU A 234 -6.12 10.27 24.77
CA LEU A 234 -5.07 11.12 24.24
C LEU A 234 -5.64 12.53 24.01
N THR A 235 -5.27 13.45 24.91
CA THR A 235 -5.60 14.88 24.79
C THR A 235 -4.59 15.63 23.93
N ASN A 236 -3.39 15.08 23.75
CA ASN A 236 -2.37 15.63 22.88
C ASN A 236 -2.63 15.21 21.41
N LEU A 237 -2.91 16.21 20.57
CA LEU A 237 -3.12 16.04 19.13
C LEU A 237 -1.98 15.31 18.42
N LYS A 238 -0.72 15.56 18.82
CA LYS A 238 0.45 14.88 18.22
C LYS A 238 0.43 13.38 18.50
N ASP A 239 0.21 13.01 19.75
CA ASP A 239 0.22 11.62 20.21
C ASP A 239 -0.96 10.85 19.61
N TYR A 240 -2.13 11.49 19.56
CA TYR A 240 -3.31 10.95 18.89
C TYR A 240 -3.04 10.71 17.40
N ASP A 241 -2.51 11.69 16.66
CA ASP A 241 -2.20 11.57 15.22
C ASP A 241 -1.26 10.38 14.94
N ILE A 242 -0.25 10.17 15.79
CA ILE A 242 0.72 9.08 15.64
C ILE A 242 0.04 7.72 15.91
N VAL A 243 -0.68 7.60 17.03
CA VAL A 243 -1.36 6.36 17.43
C VAL A 243 -2.46 5.99 16.45
N GLU A 244 -3.25 6.97 15.99
CA GLU A 244 -4.29 6.78 14.98
C GLU A 244 -3.69 6.21 13.68
N LYS A 245 -2.60 6.80 13.17
CA LYS A 245 -1.93 6.32 11.96
C LYS A 245 -1.43 4.88 12.13
N LEU A 246 -0.79 4.55 13.25
CA LEU A 246 -0.27 3.21 13.53
C LEU A 246 -1.41 2.18 13.61
N ILE A 247 -2.45 2.47 14.38
CA ILE A 247 -3.61 1.58 14.54
C ILE A 247 -4.34 1.39 13.21
N CYS A 248 -4.62 2.48 12.49
CA CYS A 248 -5.30 2.40 11.18
C CYS A 248 -4.47 1.61 10.16
N SER A 249 -3.15 1.77 10.18
CA SER A 249 -2.27 0.96 9.34
C SER A 249 -2.40 -0.53 9.66
N GLU A 250 -2.43 -0.94 10.93
CA GLU A 250 -2.56 -2.35 11.30
C GLU A 250 -3.95 -2.92 10.99
N ILE A 251 -5.03 -2.15 11.24
CA ILE A 251 -6.40 -2.54 10.86
C ILE A 251 -6.48 -2.83 9.36
N SER A 252 -5.90 -1.94 8.54
CA SER A 252 -5.93 -2.10 7.08
C SER A 252 -5.25 -3.40 6.62
N LYS A 253 -4.10 -3.75 7.22
CA LYS A 253 -3.36 -4.99 6.93
C LYS A 253 -4.16 -6.23 7.33
N MET A 254 -4.78 -6.21 8.51
CA MET A 254 -5.56 -7.34 9.03
C MET A 254 -6.88 -7.57 8.29
N GLU A 255 -7.67 -6.53 8.01
CA GLU A 255 -8.87 -6.66 7.18
C GLU A 255 -8.52 -7.13 5.77
N PHE A 256 -7.41 -6.63 5.23
CA PHE A 256 -6.93 -7.07 3.93
C PHE A 256 -6.63 -8.58 3.92
N LEU A 257 -5.80 -9.07 4.86
CA LEU A 257 -5.44 -10.49 4.95
C LEU A 257 -6.68 -11.36 5.16
N ARG A 258 -7.63 -10.87 5.96
CA ARG A 258 -8.90 -11.56 6.21
C ARG A 258 -9.74 -11.67 4.93
N ALA A 259 -9.88 -10.58 4.18
CA ALA A 259 -10.60 -10.58 2.91
C ALA A 259 -9.95 -11.53 1.91
N PHE A 260 -8.61 -11.53 1.84
CA PHE A 260 -7.85 -12.44 0.97
C PHE A 260 -8.13 -13.92 1.28
N ILE A 261 -8.10 -14.30 2.56
CA ILE A 261 -8.40 -15.68 2.98
C ILE A 261 -9.85 -16.05 2.63
N LEU A 262 -10.81 -15.14 2.83
CA LEU A 262 -12.22 -15.39 2.54
C LEU A 262 -12.49 -15.58 1.04
N ILE A 263 -11.84 -14.78 0.19
CA ILE A 263 -11.90 -14.93 -1.27
C ILE A 263 -11.27 -16.26 -1.69
N SER A 264 -10.10 -16.60 -1.16
CA SER A 264 -9.38 -17.85 -1.47
C SER A 264 -10.18 -19.10 -1.06
N LEU A 265 -11.01 -18.99 -0.02
CA LEU A 265 -11.90 -20.06 0.43
C LEU A 265 -13.20 -20.17 -0.38
N GLY A 266 -13.42 -19.33 -1.40
CA GLY A 266 -14.68 -19.24 -2.12
C GLY A 266 -15.86 -18.76 -1.27
N ARG A 267 -15.60 -18.27 -0.05
CA ARG A 267 -16.61 -17.72 0.86
C ARG A 267 -16.78 -16.22 0.62
N VAL A 268 -17.05 -15.86 -0.63
CA VAL A 268 -17.65 -14.56 -0.94
C VAL A 268 -19.14 -14.75 -0.73
N ASN A 269 -19.65 -14.34 0.44
CA ASN A 269 -21.10 -14.12 0.53
C ASN A 269 -21.43 -13.03 -0.49
N ASN A 270 -22.25 -13.35 -1.49
CA ASN A 270 -22.79 -12.42 -2.50
C ASN A 270 -23.78 -11.40 -1.90
N ALA A 271 -23.56 -10.98 -0.65
CA ALA A 271 -24.37 -10.00 0.05
C ALA A 271 -23.54 -8.75 0.31
N LEU A 272 -23.29 -8.00 -0.76
CA LEU A 272 -22.91 -6.59 -0.77
C LEU A 272 -23.59 -5.93 -1.97
#